data_AF-A0A963S0F7-F1
#
_entry.id   AF-A0A963S0F7-F1
#
_cell.length_a   1.000
_cell.length_b   1.000
_cell.length_c   1.000
_cell.angle_alpha   90.00
_cell.angle_beta   90.00
_cell.angle_gamma   90.00
#
_symmetry.space_group_name_H-M   'P 1'
#
loop_
_entity.id
_entity.type
_entity.pdbx_description
1 polymer ?
#
loop_
_entity_poly.entity_id
_entity_poly.type
_entity_poly.pdbx_seq_one_letter_code
_entity_poly.pdbx_strand_id
1 'polypeptide(L)'
;MKVRDFPAACLLALTAASLGALPARAETPAELDALSRATDQPGSGVALARRQIASGELLDALATLERVILNHPEDEEARLLHAGVTCSIDDRRGALVELDVLRGREFSDSLWDEATADCSRQREG
;
A
#
# COMPACT_ATOMS: atom_id res chain seq x y z
N MET A 1 -14.60 61.53 -5.73
CA MET A 1 -15.20 60.18 -5.76
C MET A 1 -15.13 59.59 -4.37
N LYS A 2 -16.23 59.00 -3.89
CA LYS A 2 -16.52 58.68 -2.49
C LYS A 2 -16.09 57.24 -2.17
N VAL A 3 -15.23 57.05 -1.19
CA VAL A 3 -14.82 55.74 -0.67
C VAL A 3 -16.01 55.17 0.12
N ARG A 4 -16.39 53.91 -0.12
CA ARG A 4 -17.43 53.20 0.64
C ARG A 4 -16.78 52.15 1.52
N ASP A 5 -17.03 52.26 2.82
CA ASP A 5 -16.65 51.31 3.86
C ASP A 5 -17.36 49.96 3.65
N PHE A 6 -16.63 48.86 3.76
CA PHE A 6 -17.17 47.50 3.78
C PHE A 6 -17.18 46.96 5.23
N PRO A 7 -18.30 46.38 5.70
CA PRO A 7 -18.48 46.06 7.12
C PRO A 7 -17.74 44.78 7.56
N ALA A 8 -17.22 44.86 8.78
CA ALA A 8 -16.38 43.91 9.51
C ALA A 8 -17.11 42.62 9.99
N ALA A 9 -17.75 41.88 9.09
CA ALA A 9 -18.55 40.69 9.45
C ALA A 9 -18.08 39.35 8.86
N CYS A 10 -16.89 39.28 8.25
CA CYS A 10 -16.34 38.04 7.67
C CYS A 10 -15.13 37.46 8.44
N LEU A 11 -14.99 37.76 9.74
CA LEU A 11 -13.77 37.48 10.51
C LEU A 11 -13.89 36.33 11.54
N LEU A 12 -14.96 35.54 11.54
CA LEU A 12 -15.24 34.58 12.64
C LEU A 12 -15.41 33.11 12.23
N ALA A 13 -14.86 32.67 11.10
CA ALA A 13 -14.94 31.27 10.67
C ALA A 13 -13.59 30.64 10.24
N LEU A 14 -12.47 31.12 10.79
CA LEU A 14 -11.12 30.69 10.40
C LEU A 14 -10.28 30.06 11.54
N THR A 15 -10.89 29.72 12.68
CA THR A 15 -10.16 29.30 13.89
C THR A 15 -10.21 27.80 14.21
N ALA A 16 -10.80 26.94 13.36
CA ALA A 16 -10.98 25.52 13.68
C ALA A 16 -10.01 24.53 12.98
N ALA A 17 -9.05 24.99 12.18
CA ALA A 17 -8.25 24.11 11.32
C ALA A 17 -6.88 23.66 11.90
N SER A 18 -6.53 24.00 13.14
CA SER A 18 -5.16 23.81 13.66
C SER A 18 -4.95 22.65 14.63
N LEU A 19 -5.91 21.74 14.80
CA LEU A 19 -5.76 20.56 15.66
C LEU A 19 -5.53 19.31 14.79
N GLY A 20 -4.27 18.93 14.55
CA GLY A 20 -3.94 17.52 14.28
C GLY A 20 -2.96 17.16 13.17
N ALA A 21 -2.19 18.06 12.58
CA ALA A 21 -1.09 17.64 11.71
C ALA A 21 0.11 17.20 12.57
N LEU A 22 0.19 15.92 12.93
CA LEU A 22 1.44 15.33 13.41
C LEU A 22 2.52 15.57 12.33
N PRO A 23 3.74 15.96 12.70
CA PRO A 23 4.81 16.10 11.72
C PRO A 23 5.06 14.73 11.09
N ALA A 24 4.99 14.65 9.76
CA ALA A 24 5.46 13.48 9.02
C ALA A 24 6.94 13.27 9.38
N ARG A 25 7.27 12.12 9.94
CA ARG A 25 8.66 11.74 10.17
C ARG A 25 9.19 11.13 8.89
N ALA A 26 10.22 11.75 8.32
CA ALA A 26 11.00 11.12 7.27
C ALA A 26 11.77 9.94 7.87
N GLU A 27 11.83 8.84 7.14
CA GLU A 27 12.73 7.73 7.45
C GLU A 27 14.17 8.21 7.41
N THR A 28 14.97 7.70 8.33
CA THR A 28 16.40 7.96 8.39
C THR A 28 17.13 7.19 7.29
N PRO A 29 18.31 7.65 6.86
CA PRO A 29 19.14 6.88 5.93
C PRO A 29 19.43 5.45 6.39
N ALA A 30 19.58 5.23 7.70
CA ALA A 30 19.81 3.91 8.27
C ALA A 30 18.59 2.98 8.16
N GLU A 31 17.37 3.52 8.29
CA GLU A 31 16.12 2.79 8.08
C GLU A 31 15.93 2.44 6.60
N LEU A 32 16.19 3.39 5.71
CA LEU A 32 16.17 3.17 4.26
C LEU A 32 17.15 2.08 3.82
N ASP A 33 18.37 2.10 4.37
CA ASP A 33 19.37 1.05 4.13
C ASP A 33 18.91 -0.32 4.65
N ALA A 34 18.21 -0.36 5.78
CA ALA A 34 17.65 -1.59 6.32
C ALA A 34 16.53 -2.14 5.43
N LEU A 35 15.63 -1.28 4.93
CA LEU A 35 14.58 -1.64 3.98
C LEU A 35 15.17 -2.17 2.67
N SER A 36 16.20 -1.49 2.15
CA SER A 36 16.92 -1.95 0.95
C SER A 36 17.48 -3.35 1.15
N ARG A 37 18.19 -3.61 2.26
CA ARG A 37 18.73 -4.95 2.53
C ARG A 37 17.66 -6.01 2.74
N ALA A 38 16.54 -5.65 3.37
CA ALA A 38 15.45 -6.60 3.61
C ALA A 38 14.83 -7.11 2.31
N THR A 39 14.84 -6.30 1.26
CA THR A 39 14.24 -6.61 -0.06
C THR A 39 15.25 -7.19 -1.06
N ASP A 40 16.52 -7.36 -0.67
CA ASP A 40 17.54 -7.97 -1.51
C ASP A 40 17.39 -9.49 -1.62
N GLN A 41 16.63 -10.13 -0.71
CA GLN A 41 16.34 -11.57 -0.73
C GLN A 41 14.82 -11.79 -0.64
N PRO A 42 14.25 -12.72 -1.43
CA PRO A 42 12.80 -12.87 -1.47
C PRO A 42 12.18 -13.22 -0.11
N GLY A 43 12.77 -14.19 0.61
CA GLY A 43 12.24 -14.64 1.89
C GLY A 43 12.17 -13.54 2.95
N SER A 44 13.18 -12.65 3.02
CA SER A 44 13.14 -11.53 3.97
C SER A 44 12.21 -10.41 3.53
N GLY A 45 12.12 -10.16 2.23
CA GLY A 45 11.24 -9.12 1.66
C GLY A 45 9.77 -9.51 1.77
N VAL A 46 9.42 -10.74 1.40
CA VAL A 46 8.07 -11.31 1.58
C VAL A 46 7.67 -11.32 3.05
N ALA A 47 8.58 -11.73 3.96
CA ALA A 47 8.29 -11.70 5.38
C ALA A 47 8.06 -10.27 5.91
N LEU A 48 8.76 -9.27 5.37
CA LEU A 48 8.51 -7.85 5.70
C LEU A 48 7.15 -7.39 5.17
N ALA A 49 6.84 -7.66 3.90
CA ALA A 49 5.56 -7.32 3.30
C ALA A 49 4.39 -7.92 4.08
N ARG A 50 4.47 -9.19 4.51
CA ARG A 50 3.44 -9.82 5.35
C ARG A 50 3.21 -9.08 6.68
N ARG A 51 4.27 -8.57 7.31
CA ARG A 51 4.14 -7.78 8.55
C ARG A 51 3.49 -6.43 8.29
N GLN A 52 3.82 -5.78 7.18
CA GLN A 52 3.20 -4.52 6.75
C GLN A 52 1.71 -4.73 6.44
N ILE A 53 1.35 -5.79 5.69
CA ILE A 53 -0.04 -6.19 5.43
C ILE A 53 -0.80 -6.39 6.74
N ALA A 54 -0.25 -7.18 7.66
CA ALA A 54 -0.87 -7.45 8.96
C ALA A 54 -1.05 -6.19 9.82
N SER A 55 -0.23 -5.16 9.58
CA SER A 55 -0.27 -3.87 10.27
C SER A 55 -1.13 -2.82 9.54
N GLY A 56 -1.71 -3.16 8.39
CA GLY A 56 -2.52 -2.26 7.54
C GLY A 56 -1.69 -1.27 6.72
N GLU A 57 -0.37 -1.43 6.67
CA GLU A 57 0.58 -0.61 5.91
C GLU A 57 0.62 -1.07 4.44
N LEU A 58 -0.53 -1.04 3.77
CA LEU A 58 -0.70 -1.69 2.45
C LEU A 58 0.19 -1.06 1.36
N LEU A 59 0.40 0.26 1.40
CA LEU A 59 1.29 0.95 0.45
C LEU A 59 2.76 0.56 0.64
N ASP A 60 3.20 0.41 1.90
CA ASP A 60 4.57 -0.01 2.21
C ASP A 60 4.78 -1.48 1.85
N ALA A 61 3.77 -2.32 2.07
CA ALA A 61 3.76 -3.71 1.61
C ALA A 61 3.88 -3.80 0.09
N LEU A 62 3.10 -2.99 -0.65
CA LEU A 62 3.15 -2.95 -2.11
C LEU A 62 4.56 -2.59 -2.61
N ALA A 63 5.13 -1.50 -2.10
CA ALA A 63 6.48 -1.06 -2.48
C ALA A 63 7.55 -2.10 -2.14
N THR A 64 7.41 -2.78 -1.00
CA THR A 64 8.31 -3.87 -0.59
C THR A 64 8.24 -5.05 -1.55
N LEU A 65 7.04 -5.47 -1.95
CA LEU A 65 6.81 -6.56 -2.89
C LEU A 65 7.31 -6.22 -4.30
N GLU A 66 7.02 -5.00 -4.79
CA GLU A 66 7.53 -4.52 -6.08
C GLU A 66 9.06 -4.58 -6.12
N ARG A 67 9.74 -4.16 -5.05
CA ARG A 67 11.20 -4.23 -4.98
C ARG A 67 11.72 -5.67 -4.97
N VAL A 68 11.05 -6.60 -4.28
CA VAL A 68 11.39 -8.03 -4.35
C VAL A 68 11.23 -8.54 -5.78
N ILE A 69 10.11 -8.25 -6.45
CA ILE A 69 9.83 -8.70 -7.83
C ILE A 69 10.83 -8.11 -8.83
N LEU A 70 11.23 -6.85 -8.64
CA LEU A 70 12.25 -6.21 -9.49
C LEU A 70 13.61 -6.92 -9.38
N ASN A 71 13.95 -7.42 -8.18
CA ASN A 71 15.21 -8.12 -7.93
C ASN A 71 15.13 -9.63 -8.25
N HIS A 72 13.96 -10.23 -8.08
CA HIS A 72 13.68 -11.67 -8.15
C HIS A 72 12.34 -11.91 -8.87
N PRO A 73 12.27 -11.68 -10.20
CA PRO A 73 11.02 -11.74 -10.95
C PRO A 73 10.39 -13.15 -11.01
N GLU A 74 11.17 -14.19 -10.70
CA GLU A 74 10.73 -15.58 -10.59
C GLU A 74 10.02 -15.91 -9.27
N ASP A 75 10.06 -15.04 -8.26
CA ASP A 75 9.44 -15.30 -6.98
C ASP A 75 7.91 -15.22 -7.08
N GLU A 76 7.27 -16.38 -7.28
CA GLU A 76 5.82 -16.46 -7.49
C GLU A 76 5.01 -16.10 -6.23
N GLU A 77 5.57 -16.28 -5.02
CA GLU A 77 4.91 -15.88 -3.78
C GLU A 77 4.83 -14.35 -3.66
N ALA A 78 5.93 -13.64 -3.95
CA ALA A 78 5.95 -12.18 -3.97
C ALA A 78 4.96 -11.62 -4.99
N ARG A 79 4.87 -12.22 -6.18
CA ARG A 79 3.91 -11.84 -7.22
C ARG A 79 2.45 -12.11 -6.79
N LEU A 80 2.19 -13.24 -6.14
CA LEU A 80 0.86 -13.55 -5.64
C LEU A 80 0.40 -12.58 -4.55
N LEU A 81 1.27 -12.27 -3.59
CA LEU A 81 0.98 -11.27 -2.57
C LEU A 81 0.83 -9.86 -3.16
N HIS A 82 1.63 -9.50 -4.17
CA HIS A 82 1.53 -8.23 -4.86
C HIS A 82 0.15 -8.04 -5.50
N ALA A 83 -0.33 -9.06 -6.23
CA ALA A 83 -1.66 -9.04 -6.81
C ALA A 83 -2.75 -8.89 -5.72
N GLY A 84 -2.60 -9.62 -4.61
CA GLY A 84 -3.52 -9.53 -3.46
C GLY A 84 -3.59 -8.13 -2.84
N VAL A 85 -2.43 -7.53 -2.54
CA VAL A 85 -2.35 -6.16 -1.98
C VAL A 85 -2.93 -5.14 -2.96
N THR A 86 -2.69 -5.30 -4.26
CA THR A 86 -3.20 -4.41 -5.30
C THR A 86 -4.74 -4.41 -5.35
N CYS A 87 -5.37 -5.57 -5.12
CA CYS A 87 -6.83 -5.64 -4.95
C CYS A 87 -7.35 -4.84 -3.75
N SER A 88 -6.58 -4.75 -2.67
CA SER A 88 -7.00 -4.07 -1.44
C SER A 88 -6.90 -2.54 -1.52
N ILE A 89 -6.04 -2.00 -2.40
CA ILE A 89 -5.73 -0.57 -2.43
C ILE A 89 -6.57 0.20 -3.45
N ASP A 90 -6.51 -0.11 -4.74
CA ASP A 90 -7.35 0.57 -5.76
C ASP A 90 -7.32 -0.05 -7.18
N ASP A 91 -6.35 -0.90 -7.54
CA ASP A 91 -6.28 -1.49 -8.90
C ASP A 91 -6.75 -2.94 -8.95
N ARG A 92 -8.01 -3.14 -8.58
CA ARG A 92 -8.61 -4.47 -8.62
C ARG A 92 -8.59 -5.10 -10.01
N ARG A 93 -8.75 -4.31 -11.08
CA ARG A 93 -8.77 -4.86 -12.45
C ARG A 93 -7.38 -5.38 -12.83
N GLY A 94 -6.33 -4.60 -12.58
CA GLY A 94 -4.95 -5.03 -12.78
C GLY A 94 -4.61 -6.26 -11.94
N ALA A 95 -5.00 -6.26 -10.67
CA ALA A 95 -4.81 -7.39 -9.77
C ALA A 95 -5.48 -8.68 -10.28
N LEU A 96 -6.71 -8.61 -10.80
CA LEU A 96 -7.39 -9.78 -11.37
C LEU A 96 -6.68 -10.33 -12.61
N VAL A 97 -6.10 -9.47 -13.45
CA VAL A 97 -5.30 -9.89 -14.60
C VAL A 97 -4.03 -10.62 -14.14
N GLU A 98 -3.36 -10.10 -13.11
CA GLU A 98 -2.18 -10.76 -12.53
C GLU A 98 -2.53 -12.12 -11.90
N LEU A 99 -3.63 -12.20 -11.14
CA LEU A 99 -4.13 -13.44 -10.55
C LEU A 99 -4.50 -14.48 -11.61
N ASP A 100 -5.07 -14.07 -12.75
CA ASP A 100 -5.36 -14.98 -13.86
C ASP A 100 -4.08 -15.58 -14.45
N VAL A 101 -2.97 -14.83 -14.49
CA VAL A 101 -1.65 -15.34 -14.93
C VAL A 101 -1.04 -16.31 -13.92
N LEU A 102 -1.26 -16.05 -12.63
CA LEU A 102 -0.77 -16.89 -11.53
C LEU A 102 -1.65 -18.11 -11.26
N ARG A 103 -2.87 -18.15 -11.81
CA ARG A 103 -3.78 -19.28 -11.65
C ARG A 103 -3.18 -20.55 -12.26
N GLY A 104 -3.18 -21.64 -11.48
CA GLY A 104 -2.64 -22.94 -11.90
C GLY A 104 -1.14 -23.11 -11.68
N ARG A 105 -0.47 -22.12 -11.06
CA ARG A 105 0.85 -22.30 -10.45
C ARG A 105 0.75 -23.07 -9.13
N GLU A 106 1.87 -23.56 -8.64
CA GLU A 106 1.93 -24.34 -7.41
C GLU A 106 1.97 -23.41 -6.18
N PHE A 107 0.80 -23.17 -5.59
CA PHE A 107 0.65 -22.51 -4.30
C PHE A 107 -0.07 -23.42 -3.32
N SER A 108 0.15 -23.22 -2.02
CA SER A 108 -0.76 -23.84 -1.04
C SER A 108 -2.13 -23.16 -1.11
N ASP A 109 -3.19 -23.92 -0.88
CA ASP A 109 -4.56 -23.39 -0.82
C ASP A 109 -4.65 -22.22 0.16
N SER A 110 -3.99 -22.34 1.32
CA SER A 110 -3.96 -21.29 2.35
C SER A 110 -3.36 -19.97 1.85
N LEU A 111 -2.29 -20.05 1.04
CA LEU A 111 -1.60 -18.89 0.50
C LEU A 111 -2.45 -18.21 -0.58
N TRP A 112 -3.07 -19.02 -1.45
CA TRP A 112 -3.97 -18.53 -2.48
C TRP A 112 -5.20 -17.85 -1.87
N ASP A 113 -5.81 -18.47 -0.87
CA ASP A 113 -6.98 -17.93 -0.18
C ASP A 113 -6.64 -16.61 0.55
N GLU A 114 -5.49 -16.55 1.22
CA GLU A 114 -4.99 -15.32 1.85
C GLU A 114 -4.86 -14.19 0.84
N ALA A 115 -4.16 -14.42 -0.27
CA ALA A 115 -3.89 -13.39 -1.26
C ALA A 115 -5.14 -12.94 -2.03
N THR A 116 -6.14 -13.81 -2.19
CA THR A 116 -7.33 -13.52 -3.03
C THR A 116 -8.58 -13.13 -2.23
N ALA A 117 -8.52 -13.16 -0.90
CA ALA A 117 -9.66 -12.88 -0.02
C ALA A 117 -10.30 -11.51 -0.32
N ASP A 118 -9.47 -10.47 -0.50
CA ASP A 118 -9.95 -9.09 -0.68
C ASP A 118 -10.55 -8.88 -2.06
N CYS A 119 -9.96 -9.47 -3.10
CA CYS A 119 -10.48 -9.44 -4.47
C CYS A 119 -11.88 -10.07 -4.59
N SER A 120 -12.12 -11.14 -3.81
CA SER A 120 -13.34 -11.94 -3.83
C SER A 120 -14.48 -11.24 -3.10
N ARG A 121 -14.25 -10.67 -1.92
CA ARG A 121 -15.27 -9.93 -1.15
C ARG A 121 -15.87 -8.76 -1.93
N GLN A 122 -15.06 -8.08 -2.74
CA GLN A 122 -15.52 -6.96 -3.56
C GLN A 122 -16.27 -7.38 -4.85
N ARG A 123 -16.49 -8.67 -5.12
CA ARG A 123 -17.35 -9.14 -6.24
C ARG A 123 -18.83 -9.12 -5.89
N GLU A 124 -19.14 -9.13 -4.60
CA GLU A 124 -20.50 -9.35 -4.08
C GLU A 124 -21.22 -8.07 -3.65
N GLY A 125 -20.51 -6.92 -3.67
CA GLY A 125 -21.06 -5.59 -3.41
C GLY A 125 -21.17 -4.76 -4.68
#